data_AF-A0A926DKK7-F1
#
_entry.id   AF-A0A926DKK7-F1
#
_cell.length_a   1.000
_cell.length_b   1.000
_cell.length_c   1.000
_cell.angle_alpha   90.00
_cell.angle_beta   90.00
_cell.angle_gamma   90.00
#
_symmetry.space_group_name_H-M   'P 1'
#
loop_
_entity.id
_entity.type
_entity.pdbx_description
1 polymer ?
#
loop_
_entity_poly.entity_id
_entity_poly.type
_entity_poly.pdbx_seq_one_letter_code
_entity_poly.pdbx_strand_id
1 'polypeptide(L)'
;MQNIHEILKAYGLEIPSDKKAEFDKAVIENYKTVAEVEKISDKLEKASNDLITQKETVTTLTGELQALKDNNATAEDWKAKFETLQADISEKEQAAKEEKEKAEREANILSRYNAVCTDKDGKPLEWSHEAIKDSYLQKFTDALADEANTGKSDADIFHALTKDDGAAFKGVQAEVTLKGASPLDGIDDAQARSIMGLK
;
A
#
# COMPACT_ATOMS: atom_id res chain seq x y z
N MET A 1 26.26 52.17 55.80
CA MET A 1 27.63 52.74 55.64
C MET A 1 28.08 53.29 56.96
N GLN A 2 29.25 52.89 57.44
CA GLN A 2 29.89 53.51 58.61
C GLN A 2 30.53 54.84 58.18
N ASN A 3 30.65 55.80 59.10
CA ASN A 3 31.26 57.09 58.81
C ASN A 3 32.78 56.91 58.64
N ILE A 4 33.35 57.39 57.53
CA ILE A 4 34.78 57.24 57.21
C ILE A 4 35.68 57.82 58.31
N HIS A 5 35.26 58.89 58.99
CA HIS A 5 36.00 59.51 60.09
C HIS A 5 35.97 58.66 61.36
N GLU A 6 34.86 57.95 61.63
CA GLU A 6 34.75 57.02 62.77
C GLU A 6 35.60 55.78 62.56
N ILE A 7 35.67 55.28 61.32
CA ILE A 7 36.55 54.17 60.93
C ILE A 7 38.01 54.58 61.17
N LEU A 8 38.45 55.72 60.63
CA LEU A 8 39.82 56.19 60.81
C LEU A 8 40.19 56.37 62.29
N LYS A 9 39.27 56.92 63.08
CA LYS A 9 39.45 57.10 64.52
C LYS A 9 39.58 55.77 65.28
N ALA A 10 38.83 54.74 64.90
CA ALA A 10 38.96 53.40 65.48
C ALA A 10 40.35 52.78 65.25
N TYR A 11 41.05 53.19 64.19
CA TYR A 11 42.43 52.79 63.89
C TYR A 11 43.49 53.80 64.39
N GLY A 12 43.10 54.82 65.17
CA GLY A 12 44.02 55.79 65.76
C GLY A 12 44.47 56.92 64.82
N LEU A 13 43.82 57.12 63.68
CA LEU A 13 44.08 58.21 62.74
C LEU A 13 43.00 59.30 62.87
N GLU A 14 43.39 60.49 63.33
CA GLU A 14 42.51 61.66 63.35
C GLU A 14 42.92 62.67 62.29
N ILE A 15 41.97 63.01 61.41
CA ILE A 15 42.17 64.04 60.39
C ILE A 15 41.99 65.43 61.04
N PRO A 16 42.97 66.35 60.89
CA PRO A 16 42.84 67.73 61.35
C PRO A 16 41.57 68.40 60.83
N SER A 17 40.91 69.20 61.67
CA SER A 17 39.61 69.81 61.37
C SER A 17 39.60 70.62 60.07
N ASP A 18 40.71 71.29 59.76
CA ASP A 18 40.92 72.11 58.56
C ASP A 18 41.09 71.28 57.27
N LYS A 19 41.34 69.96 57.39
CA LYS A 19 41.58 69.05 56.27
C LYS A 19 40.43 68.08 55.97
N LYS A 20 39.41 68.02 56.83
CA LYS A 20 38.26 67.10 56.65
C LYS A 20 37.54 67.28 55.32
N ALA A 21 37.31 68.52 54.90
CA ALA A 21 36.61 68.80 53.64
C ALA A 21 37.41 68.38 52.39
N GLU A 22 38.73 68.61 52.39
CA GLU A 22 39.62 68.15 51.31
C GLU A 22 39.69 66.62 51.27
N PHE A 23 39.71 65.96 52.43
CA PHE A 23 39.69 64.50 52.53
C PHE A 23 38.38 63.91 52.04
N ASP A 24 37.22 64.41 52.48
CA ASP A 24 35.91 63.92 52.04
C ASP A 24 35.75 64.04 50.54
N LYS A 25 36.22 65.15 49.95
CA LYS A 25 36.24 65.34 48.50
C LYS A 25 37.12 64.30 47.81
N ALA A 26 38.34 64.07 48.29
CA ALA A 26 39.24 63.07 47.72
C ALA A 26 38.69 61.64 47.84
N VAL A 27 37.99 61.31 48.93
CA VAL A 27 37.36 60.00 49.11
C VAL A 27 36.22 59.80 48.12
N ILE A 28 35.35 60.80 47.93
CA ILE A 28 34.24 60.74 46.97
C ILE A 28 34.75 60.69 45.53
N GLU A 29 35.82 61.43 45.20
CA GLU A 29 36.38 61.46 43.84
C GLU A 29 37.11 60.16 43.46
N ASN A 30 37.75 59.48 44.42
CA ASN A 30 38.59 58.31 44.12
C ASN A 30 37.93 56.96 44.43
N TYR A 31 36.90 56.92 45.29
CA TYR A 31 36.29 55.68 45.75
C TYR A 31 34.78 55.67 45.53
N LYS A 32 34.28 54.54 45.04
CA LYS A 32 32.84 54.30 44.93
C LYS A 32 32.25 53.90 46.27
N THR A 33 31.01 54.29 46.51
CA THR A 33 30.27 53.86 47.71
C THR A 33 29.86 52.40 47.59
N VAL A 34 29.65 51.74 48.74
CA VAL A 34 29.17 50.33 48.78
C VAL A 34 27.88 50.16 47.97
N ALA A 35 26.95 51.12 48.08
CA ALA A 35 25.69 51.08 47.34
C ALA A 35 25.86 51.18 45.81
N GLU A 36 26.91 51.85 45.32
CA GLU A 36 27.20 51.91 43.88
C GLU A 36 27.82 50.61 43.37
N VAL A 37 28.67 49.98 44.18
CA VAL A 37 29.25 48.67 43.86
C VAL A 37 28.16 47.60 43.83
N GLU A 38 27.25 47.59 44.81
CA GLU A 38 26.07 46.72 44.83
C GLU A 38 25.20 46.93 43.58
N LYS A 39 24.91 48.18 43.19
CA LYS A 39 24.15 48.45 41.95
C LYS A 39 24.85 47.95 40.69
N ILE A 40 26.18 47.98 40.64
CA ILE A 40 26.95 47.46 39.50
C ILE A 40 26.91 45.92 39.52
N SER A 41 27.06 45.31 40.69
CA SER A 41 26.91 43.86 40.90
C SER A 41 25.56 43.36 40.41
N ASP A 42 24.47 43.99 40.85
CA ASP A 42 23.11 43.61 40.46
C ASP A 42 22.89 43.72 38.94
N LYS A 43 23.44 44.76 38.31
CA LYS A 43 23.37 44.93 36.86
C LYS A 43 24.18 43.87 36.12
N LEU A 44 25.37 43.53 36.62
CA LEU A 44 26.22 42.50 36.06
C LEU A 44 25.56 41.13 36.16
N GLU A 45 24.98 40.81 37.32
CA GLU A 45 24.28 39.54 37.55
C GLU A 45 23.06 39.40 36.64
N LYS A 46 22.25 40.46 36.51
CA LYS A 46 21.14 40.50 35.53
C LYS A 46 21.63 40.30 34.10
N ALA A 47 22.66 41.04 33.68
CA ALA A 47 23.21 40.90 32.34
C ALA A 47 23.79 39.50 32.07
N SER A 48 24.41 38.89 33.08
CA SER A 48 24.92 37.51 33.00
C SER A 48 23.78 36.51 32.83
N ASN A 49 22.71 36.64 33.61
CA ASN A 49 21.54 35.77 33.51
C ASN A 49 20.81 35.95 32.16
N ASP A 50 20.68 37.19 31.69
CA ASP A 50 20.14 37.48 30.36
C ASP A 50 21.00 36.86 29.25
N LEU A 51 22.33 36.89 29.37
CA LEU A 51 23.22 36.23 28.40
C LEU A 51 23.10 34.71 28.42
N ILE A 52 22.95 34.10 29.59
CA ILE A 52 22.75 32.66 29.72
C ILE A 52 21.44 32.25 29.04
N THR A 53 20.34 32.94 29.35
CA THR A 53 19.03 32.66 28.74
C THR A 53 19.04 32.87 27.23
N GLN A 54 19.66 33.95 26.74
CA GLN A 54 19.83 34.17 25.30
C GLN A 54 20.63 33.05 24.64
N LYS A 55 21.72 32.59 25.26
CA LYS A 55 22.52 31.49 24.74
C LYS A 55 21.72 30.20 24.64
N GLU A 56 20.92 29.88 25.66
CA GLU A 56 20.00 28.74 25.64
C GLU A 56 18.99 28.84 24.49
N THR A 57 18.33 30.00 24.33
CA THR A 57 17.38 30.20 23.22
C THR A 57 18.02 30.05 21.85
N VAL A 58 19.24 30.56 21.66
CA VAL A 58 19.98 30.39 20.41
C VAL A 58 20.28 28.91 20.18
N THR A 59 20.75 28.18 21.20
CA THR A 59 21.01 26.74 21.04
C THR A 59 19.76 25.95 20.67
N THR A 60 18.62 26.26 21.30
CA THR A 60 17.34 25.63 20.96
C THR A 60 16.92 25.93 19.52
N LEU A 61 16.89 27.20 19.12
CA LEU A 61 16.52 27.60 17.77
C LEU A 61 17.45 27.01 16.70
N THR A 62 18.74 26.88 17.00
CA THR A 62 19.71 26.25 16.09
C THR A 62 19.41 24.77 15.91
N GLY A 63 19.06 24.07 17.01
CA GLY A 63 18.63 22.67 16.96
C GLY A 63 17.31 22.47 16.21
N GLU A 64 16.32 23.34 16.42
CA GLU A 64 15.05 23.32 15.69
C GLU A 64 15.25 23.57 14.19
N LEU A 65 16.08 24.54 13.81
CA LEU A 65 16.42 24.80 12.40
C LEU A 65 17.13 23.62 11.76
N GLN A 66 18.01 22.93 12.50
CA GLN A 66 18.70 21.74 12.02
C GLN A 66 17.74 20.58 11.83
N ALA A 67 16.85 20.33 12.81
CA ALA A 67 15.80 19.32 12.70
C ALA A 67 14.84 19.60 11.53
N LEU A 68 14.49 20.87 11.28
CA LEU A 68 13.70 21.24 10.11
C LEU A 68 14.45 20.97 8.81
N LYS A 69 15.75 21.26 8.75
CA LYS A 69 16.59 20.98 7.59
C LYS A 69 16.70 19.47 7.31
N ASP A 70 16.84 18.65 8.35
CA ASP A 70 16.96 17.21 8.25
C ASP A 70 15.61 16.54 7.90
N ASN A 71 14.49 17.10 8.38
CA ASN A 71 13.14 16.60 8.10
C ASN A 71 12.56 17.07 6.76
N ASN A 72 13.11 18.14 6.17
CA ASN A 72 12.66 18.59 4.87
C ASN A 72 13.24 17.66 3.81
N ALA A 73 12.47 16.61 3.48
CA ALA A 73 12.74 15.72 2.35
C ALA A 73 13.20 16.57 1.16
N THR A 74 14.42 16.32 0.73
CA THR A 74 15.10 17.13 -0.28
C THR A 74 14.33 17.06 -1.60
N ALA A 75 14.63 17.98 -2.52
CA ALA A 75 14.08 17.89 -3.88
C ALA A 75 14.40 16.52 -4.54
N GLU A 76 15.52 15.90 -4.16
CA GLU A 76 15.91 14.56 -4.61
C GLU A 76 15.01 13.47 -4.01
N ASP A 77 14.65 13.55 -2.71
CA ASP A 77 13.73 12.61 -2.08
C ASP A 77 12.32 12.67 -2.68
N TRP A 78 11.83 13.87 -2.98
CA TRP A 78 10.54 14.04 -3.67
C TRP A 78 10.58 13.54 -5.10
N LYS A 79 11.70 13.75 -5.81
CA LYS A 79 11.91 13.23 -7.15
C LYS A 79 11.92 11.70 -7.16
N ALA A 80 12.63 11.07 -6.23
CA ALA A 80 12.65 9.60 -6.08
C ALA A 80 11.25 9.04 -5.77
N LYS A 81 10.49 9.68 -4.87
CA LYS A 81 9.09 9.30 -4.58
C LYS A 81 8.18 9.45 -5.80
N PHE A 82 8.35 10.52 -6.55
CA PHE A 82 7.58 10.76 -7.76
C PHE A 82 7.88 9.72 -8.85
N GLU A 83 9.16 9.42 -9.11
CA GLU A 83 9.58 8.38 -10.05
C GLU A 83 9.05 7.00 -9.65
N THR A 84 9.09 6.68 -8.34
CA THR A 84 8.51 5.44 -7.80
C THR A 84 7.00 5.36 -8.06
N LEU A 85 6.26 6.44 -7.72
CA LEU A 85 4.82 6.49 -7.96
C LEU A 85 4.46 6.41 -9.44
N GLN A 86 5.28 7.01 -10.32
CA GLN A 86 5.09 6.95 -11.76
C GLN A 86 5.29 5.53 -12.31
N ALA A 87 6.31 4.81 -11.81
CA ALA A 87 6.53 3.40 -12.15
C ALA A 87 5.35 2.52 -11.68
N ASP A 88 4.92 2.67 -10.42
CA ASP A 88 3.78 1.92 -9.86
C ASP A 88 2.48 2.12 -10.65
N ILE A 89 2.21 3.36 -11.09
CA ILE A 89 1.03 3.67 -11.91
C ILE A 89 1.14 2.98 -13.28
N SER A 90 2.31 3.04 -13.92
CA SER A 90 2.53 2.40 -15.22
C SER A 90 2.35 0.89 -15.14
N GLU A 91 2.86 0.24 -14.10
CA GLU A 91 2.71 -1.20 -13.89
C GLU A 91 1.25 -1.58 -13.66
N LYS A 92 0.53 -0.83 -12.82
CA LYS A 92 -0.91 -1.06 -12.58
C LYS A 92 -1.76 -0.84 -13.83
N GLU A 93 -1.46 0.17 -14.64
CA GLU A 93 -2.17 0.40 -15.90
C GLU A 93 -1.92 -0.73 -16.91
N GLN A 94 -0.71 -1.27 -16.98
CA GLN A 94 -0.40 -2.43 -17.83
C GLN A 94 -1.14 -3.67 -17.34
N ALA A 95 -1.05 -3.99 -16.05
CA ALA A 95 -1.78 -5.13 -15.48
C ALA A 95 -3.30 -5.02 -15.71
N ALA A 96 -3.88 -3.82 -15.53
CA ALA A 96 -5.30 -3.60 -15.79
C ALA A 96 -5.68 -3.72 -17.28
N LYS A 97 -4.78 -3.33 -18.20
CA LYS A 97 -4.99 -3.53 -19.65
C LYS A 97 -4.91 -5.02 -20.01
N GLU A 98 -3.91 -5.73 -19.52
CA GLU A 98 -3.75 -7.17 -19.75
C GLU A 98 -4.93 -7.97 -19.19
N GLU A 99 -5.43 -7.61 -18.01
CA GLU A 99 -6.62 -8.22 -17.41
C GLU A 99 -7.88 -7.96 -18.26
N LYS A 100 -8.06 -6.74 -18.74
CA LYS A 100 -9.17 -6.41 -19.67
C LYS A 100 -9.06 -7.16 -20.99
N GLU A 101 -7.89 -7.19 -21.60
CA GLU A 101 -7.66 -7.93 -22.85
C GLU A 101 -7.85 -9.44 -22.67
N LYS A 102 -7.47 -9.97 -21.50
CA LYS A 102 -7.74 -11.37 -21.15
C LYS A 102 -9.24 -11.63 -20.98
N ALA A 103 -9.94 -10.77 -20.26
CA ALA A 103 -11.39 -10.88 -20.07
C ALA A 103 -12.16 -10.74 -21.39
N GLU A 104 -11.77 -9.83 -22.27
CA GLU A 104 -12.35 -9.67 -23.61
C GLU A 104 -12.10 -10.90 -24.49
N ARG A 105 -10.88 -11.46 -24.44
CA ARG A 105 -10.56 -12.72 -25.14
C ARG A 105 -11.40 -13.89 -24.61
N GLU A 106 -11.48 -14.06 -23.29
CA GLU A 106 -12.28 -15.11 -22.67
C GLU A 106 -13.78 -14.97 -23.01
N ALA A 107 -14.32 -13.74 -22.98
CA ALA A 107 -15.70 -13.47 -23.37
C ALA A 107 -15.96 -13.78 -24.85
N ASN A 108 -15.03 -13.41 -25.75
CA ASN A 108 -15.14 -13.73 -27.17
C ASN A 108 -15.09 -15.24 -27.43
N ILE A 109 -14.17 -15.95 -26.78
CA ILE A 109 -14.06 -17.40 -26.88
C ILE A 109 -15.33 -18.08 -26.38
N LEU A 110 -15.86 -17.65 -25.23
CA LEU A 110 -17.12 -18.14 -24.68
C LEU A 110 -18.29 -17.90 -25.65
N SER A 111 -18.34 -16.73 -26.30
CA SER A 111 -19.36 -16.42 -27.31
C SER A 111 -19.26 -17.34 -28.53
N ARG A 112 -18.05 -17.57 -29.06
CA ARG A 112 -17.80 -18.49 -30.18
C ARG A 112 -18.17 -19.92 -29.83
N TYR A 113 -17.78 -20.35 -28.63
CA TYR A 113 -18.11 -21.67 -28.09
C TYR A 113 -19.62 -21.88 -27.95
N ASN A 114 -20.33 -20.92 -27.36
CA ASN A 114 -21.79 -21.02 -27.21
C ASN A 114 -22.51 -21.02 -28.56
N ALA A 115 -21.99 -20.35 -29.57
CA ALA A 115 -22.57 -20.36 -30.92
C ALA A 115 -22.48 -21.74 -31.60
N VAL A 116 -21.41 -22.49 -31.35
CA VAL A 116 -21.21 -23.84 -31.92
C VAL A 116 -21.75 -24.96 -31.04
N CYS A 117 -22.05 -24.68 -29.78
CA CYS A 117 -22.67 -25.61 -28.84
C CYS A 117 -24.19 -25.75 -29.12
N THR A 118 -24.53 -26.10 -30.37
CA THR A 118 -25.90 -26.30 -30.83
C THR A 118 -26.06 -27.67 -31.50
N ASP A 119 -27.27 -28.23 -31.46
CA ASP A 119 -27.62 -29.46 -32.16
C ASP A 119 -27.79 -29.20 -33.67
N LYS A 120 -28.04 -30.28 -34.41
CA LYS A 120 -28.32 -30.24 -35.87
C LYS A 120 -29.50 -29.35 -36.27
N ASP A 121 -30.38 -29.03 -35.32
CA ASP A 121 -31.58 -28.21 -35.49
C ASP A 121 -31.36 -26.76 -34.98
N GLY A 122 -30.13 -26.43 -34.55
CA GLY A 122 -29.73 -25.11 -34.05
C GLY A 122 -30.13 -24.83 -32.59
N LYS A 123 -30.57 -25.83 -31.83
CA LYS A 123 -30.92 -25.67 -30.41
C LYS A 123 -29.68 -25.85 -29.53
N PRO A 124 -29.54 -25.10 -28.44
CA PRO A 124 -28.40 -25.26 -27.52
C PRO A 124 -28.29 -26.69 -26.98
N LEU A 125 -27.10 -27.28 -27.07
CA LEU A 125 -26.79 -28.56 -26.44
C LEU A 125 -26.74 -28.39 -24.91
N GLU A 126 -27.44 -29.26 -24.18
CA GLU A 126 -27.39 -29.26 -22.72
C GLU A 126 -26.32 -30.21 -22.20
N TRP A 127 -25.39 -29.69 -21.40
CA TRP A 127 -24.33 -30.48 -20.77
C TRP A 127 -24.86 -31.29 -19.59
N SER A 128 -24.33 -32.50 -19.39
CA SER A 128 -24.71 -33.36 -18.25
C SER A 128 -24.27 -32.77 -16.91
N HIS A 129 -23.11 -32.09 -16.85
CA HIS A 129 -22.61 -31.34 -15.69
C HIS A 129 -21.88 -30.05 -16.11
N GLU A 130 -21.91 -29.03 -15.26
CA GLU A 130 -21.21 -27.75 -15.51
C GLU A 130 -19.68 -27.95 -15.61
N ALA A 131 -19.10 -28.82 -14.77
CA ALA A 131 -17.67 -29.11 -14.83
C ALA A 131 -17.24 -29.72 -16.18
N ILE A 132 -18.13 -30.46 -16.85
CA ILE A 132 -17.86 -31.02 -18.18
C ILE A 132 -17.85 -29.90 -19.21
N LYS A 133 -18.83 -29.00 -19.15
CA LYS A 133 -18.89 -27.80 -20.00
C LYS A 133 -17.62 -26.94 -19.87
N ASP A 134 -17.17 -26.69 -18.64
CA ASP A 134 -15.95 -25.92 -18.38
C ASP A 134 -14.71 -26.62 -18.96
N SER A 135 -14.62 -27.95 -18.82
CA SER A 135 -13.52 -28.73 -19.38
C SER A 135 -13.48 -28.70 -20.91
N TYR A 136 -14.64 -28.70 -21.57
CA TYR A 136 -14.75 -28.62 -23.03
C TYR A 136 -14.52 -27.21 -23.56
N LEU A 137 -14.90 -26.17 -22.80
CA LEU A 137 -14.53 -24.79 -23.09
C LEU A 137 -13.01 -24.62 -23.06
N GLN A 138 -12.32 -25.21 -22.07
CA GLN A 138 -10.86 -25.16 -22.00
C GLN A 138 -10.21 -25.89 -23.18
N LYS A 139 -10.65 -27.12 -23.49
CA LYS A 139 -10.18 -27.85 -24.68
C LYS A 139 -10.43 -27.09 -25.99
N PHE A 140 -11.56 -26.40 -26.10
CA PHE A 140 -11.88 -25.56 -27.25
C PHE A 140 -10.97 -24.33 -27.33
N THR A 141 -10.69 -23.71 -26.18
CA THR A 141 -9.73 -22.59 -26.07
C THR A 141 -8.33 -23.02 -26.53
N ASP A 142 -7.86 -24.16 -26.06
CA ASP A 142 -6.56 -24.72 -26.44
C ASP A 142 -6.53 -25.08 -27.94
N ALA A 143 -7.62 -25.66 -28.46
CA ALA A 143 -7.72 -26.01 -29.87
C ALA A 143 -7.76 -24.78 -30.79
N LEU A 144 -8.31 -23.65 -30.34
CA LEU A 144 -8.25 -22.37 -31.07
C LEU A 144 -6.84 -21.77 -31.10
N ALA A 145 -6.01 -22.06 -30.10
CA ALA A 145 -4.62 -21.60 -30.04
C ALA A 145 -3.65 -22.50 -30.84
N ASP A 146 -4.07 -23.71 -31.19
CA ASP A 146 -3.26 -24.68 -31.94
C ASP A 146 -3.16 -24.30 -33.43
N GLU A 147 -1.93 -24.15 -33.94
CA GLU A 147 -1.64 -23.89 -35.34
C GLU A 147 -2.24 -24.96 -36.27
N ALA A 148 -2.38 -26.20 -35.82
CA ALA A 148 -2.97 -27.30 -36.58
C ALA A 148 -4.47 -27.14 -36.88
N ASN A 149 -5.14 -26.21 -36.20
CA ASN A 149 -6.55 -25.87 -36.42
C ASN A 149 -6.74 -24.53 -37.13
N THR A 150 -5.65 -23.87 -37.54
CA THR A 150 -5.74 -22.67 -38.38
C THR A 150 -6.47 -22.98 -39.69
N GLY A 151 -7.53 -22.21 -39.96
CA GLY A 151 -8.39 -22.39 -41.14
C GLY A 151 -9.54 -23.40 -40.98
N LYS A 152 -9.64 -24.12 -39.85
CA LYS A 152 -10.84 -24.91 -39.51
C LYS A 152 -11.93 -23.99 -38.95
N SER A 153 -13.20 -24.34 -39.18
CA SER A 153 -14.31 -23.60 -38.59
C SER A 153 -14.49 -23.98 -37.12
N ASP A 154 -15.08 -23.08 -36.33
CA ASP A 154 -15.37 -23.33 -34.92
C ASP A 154 -16.26 -24.56 -34.73
N ALA A 155 -17.16 -24.81 -35.69
CA ALA A 155 -18.04 -25.97 -35.69
C ALA A 155 -17.25 -27.27 -35.91
N ASP A 156 -16.26 -27.27 -36.80
CA ASP A 156 -15.41 -28.45 -37.04
C ASP A 156 -14.54 -28.77 -35.81
N ILE A 157 -14.00 -27.73 -35.17
CA ILE A 157 -13.20 -27.87 -33.95
C ILE A 157 -14.08 -28.44 -32.83
N PHE A 158 -15.27 -27.87 -32.61
CA PHE A 158 -16.20 -28.33 -31.58
C PHE A 158 -16.69 -29.75 -31.84
N HIS A 159 -17.02 -30.08 -33.10
CA HIS A 159 -17.44 -31.43 -33.47
C HIS A 159 -16.31 -32.45 -33.28
N ALA A 160 -15.08 -32.11 -33.67
CA ALA A 160 -13.92 -32.99 -33.47
C ALA A 160 -13.65 -33.28 -31.99
N LEU A 161 -13.92 -32.32 -31.10
CA LEU A 161 -13.78 -32.48 -29.66
C LEU A 161 -14.90 -33.34 -29.05
N THR A 162 -16.12 -33.27 -29.58
CA THR A 162 -17.31 -33.84 -28.93
C THR A 162 -17.87 -35.11 -29.58
N LYS A 163 -17.44 -35.45 -30.81
CA LYS A 163 -17.93 -36.59 -31.59
C LYS A 163 -17.84 -37.95 -30.89
N ASP A 164 -16.83 -38.14 -30.02
CA ASP A 164 -16.53 -39.42 -29.36
C ASP A 164 -17.10 -39.48 -27.93
N ASP A 165 -17.70 -38.39 -27.44
CA ASP A 165 -18.18 -38.25 -26.05
C ASP A 165 -19.66 -37.84 -26.00
N GLY A 166 -20.52 -38.71 -26.54
CA GLY A 166 -21.97 -38.50 -26.50
C GLY A 166 -22.54 -38.39 -25.08
N ALA A 167 -21.90 -39.03 -24.09
CA ALA A 167 -22.31 -39.00 -22.68
C ALA A 167 -22.10 -37.63 -22.00
N ALA A 168 -21.35 -36.72 -22.63
CA ALA A 168 -21.15 -35.36 -22.15
C ALA A 168 -22.44 -34.51 -22.19
N PHE A 169 -23.45 -34.91 -22.98
CA PHE A 169 -24.70 -34.17 -23.17
C PHE A 169 -25.90 -34.88 -22.53
N LYS A 170 -26.86 -34.10 -22.03
CA LYS A 170 -28.11 -34.62 -21.47
C LYS A 170 -28.97 -35.25 -22.57
N GLY A 171 -29.63 -36.35 -22.22
CA GLY A 171 -30.57 -37.02 -23.11
C GLY A 171 -29.93 -37.89 -24.20
N VAL A 172 -28.61 -37.89 -24.33
CA VAL A 172 -27.88 -38.87 -25.15
C VAL A 172 -27.76 -40.14 -24.31
N GLN A 173 -28.62 -41.12 -24.57
CA GLN A 173 -28.37 -42.48 -24.08
C GLN A 173 -27.07 -42.94 -24.74
N ALA A 174 -26.05 -43.23 -23.93
CA ALA A 174 -24.89 -43.96 -24.42
C ALA A 174 -25.43 -45.20 -25.12
N GLU A 175 -25.21 -45.32 -26.42
CA GLU A 175 -25.41 -46.59 -27.09
C GLU A 175 -24.33 -47.52 -26.54
N VAL A 176 -24.64 -48.17 -25.43
CA VAL A 176 -23.86 -49.29 -24.93
C VAL A 176 -24.17 -50.46 -25.87
N THR A 177 -23.63 -50.42 -27.08
CA THR A 177 -23.46 -51.64 -27.87
C THR A 177 -22.38 -52.46 -27.18
N LEU A 178 -22.80 -53.27 -26.19
CA LEU A 178 -22.01 -54.43 -25.79
C LEU A 178 -21.88 -55.30 -27.04
N LYS A 179 -20.65 -55.48 -27.51
CA LYS A 179 -20.30 -56.32 -28.65
C LYS A 179 -20.70 -57.77 -28.33
N GLY A 180 -21.93 -58.15 -28.67
CA GLY A 180 -22.45 -59.51 -28.47
C GLY A 180 -23.92 -59.66 -28.06
N ALA A 181 -24.68 -58.59 -27.79
CA ALA A 181 -26.10 -58.72 -27.46
C ALA A 181 -26.98 -58.17 -28.59
N SER A 182 -27.69 -59.05 -29.29
CA SER A 182 -28.77 -58.67 -30.22
C SER A 182 -29.92 -58.02 -29.43
N PRO A 183 -30.59 -57.00 -29.98
CA PRO A 183 -31.79 -56.44 -29.34
C PRO A 183 -32.88 -57.51 -29.34
N LEU A 184 -33.42 -57.84 -28.16
CA LEU A 184 -34.68 -58.58 -28.09
C LEU A 184 -35.80 -57.58 -28.40
N ASP A 185 -36.23 -57.62 -29.65
CA ASP A 185 -37.47 -57.01 -30.09
C ASP A 185 -38.67 -57.74 -29.45
N GLY A 186 -39.56 -56.98 -28.82
CA GLY A 186 -40.94 -57.35 -28.51
C GLY A 186 -41.22 -58.63 -27.69
N ILE A 187 -40.88 -58.66 -26.40
CA ILE A 187 -41.59 -59.54 -25.45
C ILE A 187 -42.56 -58.69 -24.62
N ASP A 188 -43.85 -58.88 -24.88
CA ASP A 188 -44.95 -58.34 -24.09
C ASP A 188 -44.84 -58.83 -22.63
N ASP A 189 -45.03 -57.93 -21.67
CA ASP A 189 -44.83 -58.14 -20.22
C ASP A 189 -45.67 -59.32 -19.69
N ALA A 190 -46.78 -59.64 -20.37
CA ALA A 190 -47.62 -60.80 -20.11
C ALA A 190 -46.92 -62.16 -20.40
N GLN A 191 -46.07 -62.23 -21.43
CA GLN A 191 -45.29 -63.45 -21.74
C GLN A 191 -44.10 -63.61 -20.79
N ALA A 192 -43.46 -62.51 -20.37
CA ALA A 192 -42.38 -62.55 -19.39
C ALA A 192 -42.85 -63.09 -18.02
N ARG A 193 -44.04 -62.69 -17.57
CA ARG A 193 -44.67 -63.17 -16.33
C ARG A 193 -45.02 -64.66 -16.39
N SER A 194 -45.50 -65.15 -17.54
CA SER A 194 -45.83 -66.57 -17.73
C SER A 194 -44.59 -67.47 -17.76
N ILE A 195 -43.44 -66.98 -18.24
CA ILE A 195 -42.19 -67.74 -18.26
C ILE A 195 -41.54 -67.79 -16.86
N MET A 196 -41.76 -66.75 -16.03
CA MET A 196 -41.25 -66.71 -14.65
C MET A 196 -42.18 -67.32 -13.60
N GLY A 197 -43.32 -67.90 -13.99
CA GLY A 197 -44.21 -68.61 -13.06
C GLY A 197 -44.85 -67.74 -11.98
N LEU A 198 -44.88 -66.43 -12.16
CA LEU A 198 -45.51 -65.48 -11.24
C LEU A 198 -46.95 -65.23 -11.73
N LYS A 199 -47.92 -65.81 -11.02
CA LYS A 199 -49.33 -65.41 -11.14
C LYS A 199 -49.57 -64.04 -10.53
#